data_AF-A0A396GT21-F1
#
_entry.id   AF-A0A396GT21-F1
#
_cell.length_a   1.000
_cell.length_b   1.000
_cell.length_c   1.000
_cell.angle_alpha   90.00
_cell.angle_beta   90.00
_cell.angle_gamma   90.00
#
_symmetry.space_group_name_H-M   'P 1'
#
loop_
_entity.id
_entity.type
_entity.pdbx_description
1 polymer ?
#
loop_
_entity_poly.entity_id
_entity_poly.type
_entity_poly.pdbx_seq_one_letter_code
_entity_poly.pdbx_strand_id
1 'polypeptide(L)'
;MDDDLIIAEPSPLHTTTIVEKCTLKLVDDYKHMLCQATEPLSTFLEYITYGHMIDNVVLIVTGTLHERDVQELLEKCHPLGMFDSILLLVHRILISSFVSPRGILLSIATLAVAQNMRELYRLVLVDTPLAPYFSECITSEDLDDMNIEIMRNTLYKAYLEDFYRFCQKLGGATAEIMSDLLAFEADRRAVNITINSYPYGHEELAVCEDIDQV
;
A
#
# COMPACT_ATOMS: atom_id res chain seq x y z
N MET A 1 25.67 -3.48 -18.15
CA MET A 1 24.66 -3.66 -19.21
C MET A 1 23.55 -2.65 -18.94
N ASP A 2 23.95 -1.40 -18.62
CA ASP A 2 23.11 -0.43 -17.88
C ASP A 2 23.15 0.97 -18.50
N ASP A 3 24.02 1.22 -19.48
CA ASP A 3 24.17 2.54 -20.12
C ASP A 3 22.98 2.87 -21.05
N ASP A 4 22.14 1.91 -21.42
CA ASP A 4 21.07 2.09 -22.42
C ASP A 4 19.73 2.64 -21.85
N LEU A 5 19.56 2.72 -20.52
CA LEU A 5 18.25 3.09 -19.93
C LEU A 5 17.83 4.54 -20.22
N ILE A 6 18.79 5.45 -20.38
CA ILE A 6 18.54 6.89 -20.55
C ILE A 6 18.90 7.39 -21.96
N ILE A 7 19.77 6.67 -22.68
CA ILE A 7 20.27 7.08 -24.00
C ILE A 7 19.19 6.94 -25.10
N ALA A 8 18.17 6.09 -24.88
CA ALA A 8 17.13 5.79 -25.87
C ALA A 8 15.93 6.77 -25.90
N GLU A 9 15.82 7.71 -24.96
CA GLU A 9 14.65 8.60 -24.87
C GLU A 9 14.80 9.85 -25.77
N PRO A 10 13.80 10.17 -26.63
CA PRO A 10 13.85 11.35 -27.49
C PRO A 10 13.73 12.64 -26.67
N SER A 11 14.53 13.65 -27.02
CA SER A 11 14.51 14.96 -26.33
C SER A 11 13.19 15.71 -26.55
N PRO A 12 12.67 16.46 -25.56
CA PRO A 12 13.28 16.77 -24.26
C PRO A 12 12.97 15.75 -23.15
N LEU A 13 13.99 15.38 -22.36
CA LEU A 13 13.84 14.55 -21.17
C LEU A 13 13.17 15.36 -20.05
N HIS A 14 12.05 14.84 -19.53
CA HIS A 14 11.40 15.36 -18.34
C HIS A 14 11.94 14.69 -17.08
N THR A 15 12.02 15.44 -15.97
CA THR A 15 12.49 14.92 -14.67
C THR A 15 11.62 13.76 -14.16
N THR A 16 10.32 13.78 -14.48
CA THR A 16 9.39 12.69 -14.15
C THR A 16 9.75 11.39 -14.86
N THR A 17 10.11 11.44 -16.14
CA THR A 17 10.52 10.27 -16.93
C THR A 17 11.78 9.62 -16.36
N ILE A 18 12.73 10.43 -15.88
CA ILE A 18 13.96 9.90 -15.26
C ILE A 18 13.63 9.12 -13.98
N VAL A 19 12.82 9.71 -13.09
CA VAL A 19 12.42 9.07 -11.82
C VAL A 19 11.65 7.77 -12.10
N GLU A 20 10.73 7.79 -13.06
CA GLU A 20 9.93 6.64 -13.45
C GLU A 20 10.82 5.48 -13.94
N LYS A 21 11.74 5.74 -14.89
CA LYS A 21 12.64 4.71 -15.43
C LYS A 21 13.59 4.16 -14.37
N CYS A 22 14.14 5.01 -13.52
CA CYS A 22 14.98 4.56 -12.40
C CYS A 22 14.21 3.69 -11.42
N THR A 23 12.96 4.05 -11.11
CA THR A 23 12.08 3.27 -10.23
C THR A 23 11.75 1.92 -10.85
N LEU A 24 11.41 1.88 -12.14
CA LEU A 24 11.13 0.64 -12.86
C LEU A 24 12.33 -0.29 -12.89
N LYS A 25 13.54 0.23 -13.15
CA LYS A 25 14.76 -0.57 -13.10
C LYS A 25 15.01 -1.14 -11.71
N LEU A 26 14.88 -0.32 -10.67
CA LEU A 26 15.04 -0.77 -9.28
C LEU A 26 14.04 -1.89 -8.94
N VAL A 27 12.79 -1.76 -9.41
CA VAL A 27 11.75 -2.77 -9.18
C VAL A 27 12.04 -4.06 -9.95
N ASP A 28 12.55 -3.97 -11.16
CA ASP A 28 12.94 -5.15 -11.96
C ASP A 28 14.09 -5.91 -11.31
N ASP A 29 15.15 -5.18 -10.90
CA ASP A 29 16.29 -5.73 -10.18
C ASP A 29 15.85 -6.37 -8.84
N TYR A 30 14.92 -5.72 -8.13
CA TYR A 30 14.35 -6.26 -6.88
C TYR A 30 13.56 -7.55 -7.11
N LYS A 31 12.68 -7.58 -8.12
CA LYS A 31 11.91 -8.78 -8.48
C LYS A 31 12.82 -9.93 -8.90
N HIS A 32 13.87 -9.63 -9.66
CA HIS A 32 14.87 -10.61 -10.03
C HIS A 32 15.55 -11.21 -8.78
N MET A 33 15.93 -10.37 -7.81
CA MET A 33 16.49 -10.83 -6.53
C MET A 33 15.50 -11.71 -5.75
N LEU A 34 14.22 -11.32 -5.70
CA LEU A 34 13.17 -12.08 -5.01
C LEU A 34 12.93 -13.46 -5.63
N CYS A 35 12.93 -13.57 -6.97
CA CYS A 35 12.79 -14.85 -7.66
C CYS A 35 13.95 -15.83 -7.41
N GLN A 36 15.14 -15.32 -7.06
CA GLN A 36 16.32 -16.14 -6.77
C GLN A 36 16.50 -16.39 -5.26
N ALA A 37 15.75 -15.70 -4.41
CA ALA A 37 15.84 -15.85 -2.96
C ALA A 37 15.13 -17.11 -2.49
N THR A 38 15.75 -17.84 -1.56
CA THR A 38 15.12 -18.95 -0.83
C THR A 38 14.80 -18.52 0.60
N GLU A 39 13.98 -19.29 1.30
CA GLU A 39 13.72 -19.04 2.73
C GLU A 39 15.04 -19.04 3.53
N PRO A 40 15.24 -18.12 4.49
CA PRO A 40 14.26 -17.13 5.00
C PRO A 40 14.29 -15.75 4.29
N LEU A 41 15.18 -15.56 3.31
CA LEU A 41 15.38 -14.28 2.63
C LEU A 41 14.19 -13.90 1.74
N SER A 42 13.55 -14.88 1.10
CA SER A 42 12.33 -14.64 0.30
C SER A 42 11.24 -13.95 1.13
N THR A 43 10.92 -14.48 2.31
CA THR A 43 9.93 -13.89 3.23
C THR A 43 10.35 -12.52 3.71
N PHE A 44 11.64 -12.30 4.02
CA PHE A 44 12.14 -10.98 4.39
C PHE A 44 11.93 -9.94 3.27
N LEU A 45 12.20 -10.32 2.02
CA LEU A 45 11.97 -9.44 0.86
C LEU A 45 10.47 -9.22 0.60
N GLU A 46 9.62 -10.20 0.88
CA GLU A 46 8.17 -10.03 0.82
C GLU A 46 7.69 -9.00 1.87
N TYR A 47 8.18 -9.05 3.11
CA TYR A 47 7.84 -8.05 4.13
C TYR A 47 8.12 -6.62 3.68
N ILE A 48 9.25 -6.37 3.01
CA ILE A 48 9.57 -5.04 2.46
C ILE A 48 8.52 -4.56 1.45
N THR A 49 7.89 -5.47 0.71
CA THR A 49 6.82 -5.10 -0.24
C THR A 49 5.53 -4.68 0.46
N TYR A 50 5.27 -5.14 1.69
CA TYR A 50 4.01 -4.90 2.40
C TYR A 50 3.78 -3.42 2.69
N GLY A 51 4.83 -2.64 2.97
CA GLY A 51 4.72 -1.19 3.12
C GLY A 51 4.13 -0.53 1.86
N HIS A 52 4.66 -0.87 0.69
CA HIS A 52 4.14 -0.37 -0.59
C HIS A 52 2.74 -0.90 -0.92
N MET A 53 2.41 -2.12 -0.50
CA MET A 53 1.06 -2.66 -0.66
C MET A 53 0.04 -1.87 0.17
N ILE A 54 0.37 -1.52 1.43
CA ILE A 54 -0.48 -0.69 2.29
C ILE A 54 -0.73 0.67 1.64
N ASP A 55 0.31 1.33 1.15
CA ASP A 55 0.17 2.63 0.47
C ASP A 55 -0.72 2.54 -0.78
N ASN A 56 -0.53 1.51 -1.61
CA ASN A 56 -1.36 1.30 -2.80
C ASN A 56 -2.82 1.03 -2.45
N VAL A 57 -3.08 0.22 -1.42
CA VAL A 57 -4.45 -0.03 -0.94
C VAL A 57 -5.09 1.27 -0.49
N VAL A 58 -4.40 2.04 0.35
CA VAL A 58 -4.95 3.31 0.85
C VAL A 58 -5.19 4.30 -0.29
N LEU A 59 -4.28 4.38 -1.27
CA LEU A 59 -4.44 5.23 -2.46
C LEU A 59 -5.68 4.85 -3.26
N ILE A 60 -5.90 3.56 -3.52
CA ILE A 60 -7.07 3.07 -4.26
C ILE A 60 -8.36 3.36 -3.49
N VAL A 61 -8.38 3.10 -2.18
CA VAL A 61 -9.55 3.33 -1.32
C VAL A 61 -9.90 4.82 -1.27
N THR A 62 -8.91 5.68 -1.09
CA THR A 62 -9.09 7.14 -1.09
C THR A 62 -9.57 7.63 -2.45
N GLY A 63 -8.96 7.14 -3.54
CA GLY A 63 -9.33 7.54 -4.89
C GLY A 63 -10.74 7.13 -5.27
N THR A 64 -11.17 5.94 -4.84
CA THR A 64 -12.52 5.41 -5.08
C THR A 64 -13.58 6.11 -4.25
N LEU A 65 -13.27 6.50 -3.00
CA LEU A 65 -14.13 7.37 -2.18
C LEU A 65 -14.41 8.72 -2.88
N HIS A 66 -13.40 9.27 -3.57
CA HIS A 66 -13.51 10.51 -4.32
C HIS A 66 -13.98 10.34 -5.77
N GLU A 67 -14.50 9.15 -6.14
CA GLU A 67 -14.98 8.83 -7.49
C GLU A 67 -13.94 9.08 -8.61
N ARG A 68 -12.65 8.92 -8.30
CA ARG A 68 -11.58 9.03 -9.30
C ARG A 68 -11.51 7.80 -10.18
N ASP A 69 -11.07 8.00 -11.42
CA ASP A 69 -10.92 6.92 -12.36
C ASP A 69 -9.81 5.95 -11.93
N VAL A 70 -10.12 4.66 -11.98
CA VAL A 70 -9.21 3.62 -11.50
C VAL A 70 -7.95 3.54 -12.35
N GLN A 71 -8.02 3.86 -13.65
CA GLN A 71 -6.83 3.85 -14.51
C GLN A 71 -5.84 4.94 -14.08
N GLU A 72 -6.33 6.14 -13.75
CA GLU A 72 -5.49 7.23 -13.23
C GLU A 72 -4.86 6.87 -11.87
N LEU A 73 -5.59 6.12 -11.02
CA LEU A 73 -5.08 5.66 -9.73
C LEU A 73 -3.98 4.60 -9.91
N LEU A 74 -4.14 3.68 -10.88
CA LEU A 74 -3.14 2.64 -11.16
C LEU A 74 -1.83 3.21 -11.67
N GLU A 75 -1.86 4.28 -12.46
CA GLU A 75 -0.65 4.98 -12.91
C GLU A 75 0.14 5.61 -11.75
N LYS A 76 -0.54 5.88 -10.62
CA LYS A 76 0.06 6.43 -9.40
C LYS A 76 0.49 5.37 -8.38
N CYS A 77 0.07 4.11 -8.56
CA CYS A 77 0.46 3.02 -7.67
C CYS A 77 1.95 2.70 -7.79
N HIS A 78 2.59 2.37 -6.68
CA HIS A 78 3.98 1.95 -6.67
C HIS A 78 4.09 0.51 -7.22
N PRO A 79 4.93 0.24 -8.25
CA PRO A 79 4.98 -1.05 -8.94
C PRO A 79 5.52 -2.21 -8.07
N LEU A 80 6.15 -1.91 -6.93
CA LEU A 80 6.62 -2.91 -5.96
C LEU A 80 5.51 -3.43 -5.05
N GLY A 81 4.45 -2.64 -4.83
CA GLY A 81 3.27 -3.00 -4.02
C GLY A 81 2.09 -3.47 -4.87
N MET A 82 2.29 -3.76 -6.15
CA MET A 82 1.26 -4.28 -7.04
C MET A 82 1.09 -5.78 -6.79
N PHE A 83 -0.13 -6.20 -6.47
CA PHE A 83 -0.49 -7.61 -6.27
C PHE A 83 -1.70 -8.00 -7.10
N ASP A 84 -1.83 -9.30 -7.37
CA ASP A 84 -2.85 -9.85 -8.26
C ASP A 84 -4.28 -9.48 -7.84
N SER A 85 -4.56 -9.27 -6.55
CA SER A 85 -5.89 -8.87 -6.11
C SER A 85 -6.27 -7.42 -6.47
N ILE A 86 -5.30 -6.51 -6.65
CA ILE A 86 -5.56 -5.18 -7.26
C ILE A 86 -5.94 -5.38 -8.74
N LEU A 87 -5.23 -6.26 -9.44
CA LEU A 87 -5.54 -6.60 -10.82
C LEU A 87 -6.90 -7.32 -10.94
N LEU A 88 -7.28 -8.15 -9.98
CA LEU A 88 -8.60 -8.78 -9.92
C LEU A 88 -9.71 -7.78 -9.60
N LEU A 89 -9.46 -6.77 -8.76
CA LEU A 89 -10.36 -5.63 -8.59
C LEU A 89 -10.63 -4.96 -9.93
N VAL A 90 -9.57 -4.62 -10.65
CA VAL A 90 -9.64 -4.01 -11.99
C VAL A 90 -10.33 -4.94 -12.98
N HIS A 91 -9.99 -6.23 -12.97
CA HIS A 91 -10.58 -7.22 -13.86
C HIS A 91 -12.05 -7.45 -13.54
N ARG A 92 -12.48 -7.37 -12.27
CA ARG A 92 -13.89 -7.47 -11.89
C ARG A 92 -14.68 -6.22 -12.28
N ILE A 93 -14.04 -5.03 -12.22
CA ILE A 93 -14.57 -3.77 -12.75
C ILE A 93 -14.67 -3.81 -14.29
N LEU A 94 -13.70 -4.42 -14.98
CA LEU A 94 -13.71 -4.60 -16.44
C LEU A 94 -14.66 -5.72 -16.89
N ILE A 95 -14.89 -6.77 -16.10
CA ILE A 95 -15.88 -7.81 -16.40
C ILE A 95 -17.31 -7.26 -16.25
N SER A 96 -17.58 -6.35 -15.31
CA SER A 96 -18.84 -5.58 -15.35
C SER A 96 -18.97 -4.72 -16.62
N SER A 97 -17.90 -4.53 -17.38
CA SER A 97 -17.87 -3.85 -18.69
C SER A 97 -18.09 -4.79 -19.89
N PHE A 98 -18.32 -6.09 -19.69
CA PHE A 98 -18.76 -7.07 -20.71
C PHE A 98 -20.17 -7.55 -20.30
N VAL A 99 -21.32 -7.19 -20.88
CA VAL A 99 -21.70 -6.74 -22.21
C VAL A 99 -23.06 -6.01 -22.13
N SER A 100 -23.20 -4.84 -22.77
CA SER A 100 -24.44 -4.50 -23.47
C SER A 100 -24.09 -3.94 -24.85
N PRO A 101 -24.63 -4.48 -25.95
CA PRO A 101 -24.26 -4.10 -27.32
C PRO A 101 -24.84 -2.75 -27.78
N ARG A 102 -25.37 -1.94 -26.86
CA ARG A 102 -25.97 -0.63 -27.14
C ARG A 102 -25.16 0.43 -26.42
N GLY A 103 -24.21 1.04 -27.15
CA GLY A 103 -23.22 2.01 -26.66
C GLY A 103 -23.81 3.28 -26.04
N ILE A 104 -24.36 3.15 -24.83
CA ILE A 104 -24.54 4.26 -23.90
C ILE A 104 -23.40 4.11 -22.90
N LEU A 105 -22.36 4.93 -23.09
CA LEU A 105 -21.21 5.06 -22.22
C LEU A 105 -21.73 5.43 -20.82
N LEU A 106 -21.73 4.46 -19.92
CA LEU A 106 -22.33 4.55 -18.60
C LEU A 106 -21.38 5.31 -17.68
N SER A 107 -21.66 6.60 -17.42
CA SER A 107 -21.04 7.41 -16.37
C SER A 107 -21.40 6.92 -14.93
N ILE A 108 -21.76 5.64 -14.79
CA ILE A 108 -22.25 5.01 -13.57
C ILE A 108 -21.46 3.72 -13.26
N ALA A 109 -20.47 3.34 -14.08
CA ALA A 109 -19.72 2.09 -13.94
C ALA A 109 -18.56 2.14 -12.93
N THR A 110 -18.25 3.32 -12.38
CA THR A 110 -17.16 3.54 -11.40
C THR A 110 -17.55 3.17 -9.95
N LEU A 111 -18.82 2.86 -9.68
CA LEU A 111 -19.40 2.87 -8.32
C LEU A 111 -19.61 1.49 -7.68
N ALA A 112 -18.80 0.48 -8.04
CA ALA A 112 -18.86 -0.85 -7.41
C ALA A 112 -17.55 -1.23 -6.70
N VAL A 113 -16.80 -0.22 -6.23
CA VAL A 113 -15.80 -0.41 -5.19
C VAL A 113 -16.49 -0.30 -3.84
N ALA A 114 -16.09 -1.16 -2.91
CA ALA A 114 -16.62 -1.30 -1.56
C ALA A 114 -17.14 0.02 -0.96
N GLN A 115 -18.43 0.07 -0.61
CA GLN A 115 -19.02 1.25 0.06
C GLN A 115 -18.68 1.30 1.57
N ASN A 116 -18.03 0.26 2.07
CA ASN A 116 -17.77 0.04 3.48
C ASN A 116 -16.43 -0.68 3.65
N MET A 117 -15.75 -0.44 4.76
CA MET A 117 -14.48 -1.10 5.11
C MET A 117 -14.58 -2.65 5.09
N ARG A 118 -15.75 -3.19 5.43
CA ARG A 118 -16.02 -4.65 5.43
C ARG A 118 -16.06 -5.27 4.04
N GLU A 119 -16.61 -4.57 3.06
CA GLU A 119 -16.60 -5.03 1.67
C GLU A 119 -15.19 -4.93 1.09
N LEU A 120 -14.47 -3.86 1.41
CA LEU A 120 -13.08 -3.69 0.98
C LEU A 120 -12.22 -4.86 1.46
N TYR A 121 -12.34 -5.21 2.75
CA TYR A 121 -11.66 -6.36 3.33
C TYR A 121 -11.94 -7.65 2.57
N ARG A 122 -13.22 -7.97 2.36
CA ARG A 122 -13.64 -9.21 1.68
C ARG A 122 -13.23 -9.29 0.22
N LEU A 123 -13.16 -8.15 -0.46
CA LEU A 123 -12.95 -8.12 -1.91
C LEU A 123 -11.48 -7.99 -2.31
N VAL A 124 -10.65 -7.39 -1.45
CA VAL A 124 -9.29 -6.99 -1.79
C VAL A 124 -8.27 -7.61 -0.84
N LEU A 125 -8.56 -7.59 0.46
CA LEU A 125 -7.54 -7.84 1.48
C LEU A 125 -7.55 -9.28 2.00
N VAL A 126 -8.66 -10.01 1.90
CA VAL A 126 -8.77 -11.38 2.43
C VAL A 126 -7.73 -12.35 1.84
N ASP A 127 -7.37 -12.16 0.57
CA ASP A 127 -6.39 -12.98 -0.14
C ASP A 127 -4.97 -12.41 -0.07
N THR A 128 -4.75 -11.35 0.71
CA THR A 128 -3.46 -10.67 0.84
C THR A 128 -2.80 -11.02 2.17
N PRO A 129 -1.46 -10.95 2.25
CA PRO A 129 -0.76 -11.09 3.52
C PRO A 129 -1.09 -9.98 4.53
N LEU A 130 -1.80 -8.93 4.11
CA LEU A 130 -2.32 -7.86 4.97
C LEU A 130 -3.62 -8.24 5.69
N ALA A 131 -4.29 -9.34 5.30
CA ALA A 131 -5.54 -9.78 5.92
C ALA A 131 -5.49 -9.84 7.47
N PRO A 132 -4.42 -10.40 8.10
CA PRO A 132 -4.35 -10.49 9.56
C PRO A 132 -4.39 -9.12 10.24
N TYR A 133 -3.75 -8.12 9.62
CA TYR A 133 -3.61 -6.76 10.16
C TYR A 133 -4.91 -5.96 10.14
N PHE A 134 -5.88 -6.37 9.31
CA PHE A 134 -7.15 -5.65 9.15
C PHE A 134 -8.20 -6.03 10.20
N SER A 135 -7.98 -7.10 10.95
CA SER A 135 -8.93 -7.60 11.96
C SER A 135 -9.17 -6.61 13.11
N GLU A 136 -8.21 -5.73 13.37
CA GLU A 136 -8.26 -4.70 14.42
C GLU A 136 -8.88 -3.37 13.95
N CYS A 137 -9.15 -3.21 12.64
CA CYS A 137 -9.56 -1.92 12.04
C CYS A 137 -11.08 -1.67 11.98
N ILE A 138 -11.94 -2.66 12.23
CA ILE A 138 -13.38 -2.64 11.84
C ILE A 138 -14.28 -1.99 12.91
N THR A 139 -13.89 -0.85 13.47
CA THR A 139 -14.69 -0.16 14.52
C THR A 139 -15.70 0.84 13.95
N SER A 140 -15.48 1.42 12.77
CA SER A 140 -16.43 2.31 12.09
C SER A 140 -17.00 1.70 10.81
N GLU A 141 -18.30 1.92 10.55
CA GLU A 141 -19.01 1.37 9.38
C GLU A 141 -18.81 2.22 8.11
N ASP A 142 -18.43 3.49 8.28
CA ASP A 142 -18.34 4.49 7.21
C ASP A 142 -16.88 4.75 6.79
N LEU A 143 -16.64 4.75 5.47
CA LEU A 143 -15.37 5.16 4.88
C LEU A 143 -15.37 6.68 4.70
N ASP A 144 -14.58 7.38 5.51
CA ASP A 144 -14.25 8.79 5.31
C ASP A 144 -12.72 8.96 5.28
N ASP A 145 -12.24 10.15 4.89
CA ASP A 145 -10.80 10.41 4.76
C ASP A 145 -10.04 10.19 6.07
N MET A 146 -10.68 10.48 7.21
CA MET A 146 -10.08 10.30 8.51
C MET A 146 -9.94 8.83 8.87
N ASN A 147 -10.99 8.03 8.69
CA ASN A 147 -11.01 6.59 8.91
C ASN A 147 -10.04 5.86 7.97
N ILE A 148 -9.86 6.36 6.74
CA ILE A 148 -8.87 5.83 5.79
C ILE A 148 -7.43 6.10 6.27
N GLU A 149 -7.16 7.28 6.82
CA GLU A 149 -5.85 7.60 7.41
C GLU A 149 -5.61 6.83 8.72
N ILE A 150 -6.63 6.66 9.57
CA ILE A 150 -6.57 5.78 10.75
C ILE A 150 -6.27 4.34 10.31
N MET A 151 -6.98 3.82 9.31
CA MET A 151 -6.75 2.50 8.72
C MET A 151 -5.30 2.36 8.23
N ARG A 152 -4.75 3.37 7.53
CA ARG A 152 -3.34 3.38 7.11
C ARG A 152 -2.41 3.21 8.32
N ASN A 153 -2.61 4.01 9.36
CA ASN A 153 -1.74 4.01 10.54
C ASN A 153 -1.83 2.68 11.32
N THR A 154 -3.03 2.13 11.49
CA THR A 154 -3.24 0.83 12.15
C THR A 154 -2.60 -0.31 11.37
N LEU A 155 -2.77 -0.33 10.04
CA LEU A 155 -2.13 -1.33 9.18
C LEU A 155 -0.61 -1.26 9.27
N TYR A 156 -0.04 -0.05 9.26
CA TYR A 156 1.40 0.15 9.38
C TYR A 156 1.94 -0.23 10.76
N LYS A 157 1.20 0.04 11.83
CA LYS A 157 1.57 -0.40 13.19
C LYS A 157 1.67 -1.92 13.25
N ALA A 158 0.61 -2.63 12.84
CA ALA A 158 0.58 -4.09 12.84
C ALA A 158 1.67 -4.70 11.93
N TYR A 159 1.92 -4.09 10.77
CA TYR A 159 3.02 -4.48 9.88
C TYR A 159 4.40 -4.34 10.53
N LEU A 160 4.69 -3.18 11.16
CA LEU A 160 5.99 -2.93 11.78
C LEU A 160 6.22 -3.87 12.98
N GLU A 161 5.19 -4.13 13.78
CA GLU A 161 5.27 -5.06 14.90
C GLU A 161 5.54 -6.49 14.44
N ASP A 162 4.84 -6.96 13.41
CA ASP A 162 5.04 -8.31 12.88
C ASP A 162 6.40 -8.45 12.19
N PHE A 163 6.83 -7.43 11.44
CA PHE A 163 8.14 -7.44 10.79
C PHE A 163 9.29 -7.39 11.80
N TYR A 164 9.13 -6.64 12.89
CA TYR A 164 10.07 -6.63 14.01
C TYR A 164 10.17 -8.02 14.67
N ARG A 165 9.03 -8.65 14.96
CA ARG A 165 8.99 -10.03 15.51
C ARG A 165 9.62 -11.04 14.55
N PHE A 166 9.41 -10.89 13.25
CA PHE A 166 10.07 -11.72 12.23
C PHE A 166 11.60 -11.54 12.25
N CYS A 167 12.09 -10.30 12.28
CA CYS A 167 13.52 -10.01 12.37
C CYS A 167 14.16 -10.58 13.65
N GLN A 168 13.47 -10.50 14.79
CA GLN A 168 13.93 -11.12 16.04
C GLN A 168 14.04 -12.65 15.94
N LYS A 169 13.12 -13.32 15.22
CA LYS A 169 13.17 -14.77 15.00
C LYS A 169 14.36 -15.19 14.13
N LEU A 170 14.78 -14.35 13.17
CA LEU A 170 15.97 -14.62 12.35
C LEU A 170 17.26 -14.57 13.18
N GLY A 171 17.32 -13.69 14.17
CA GLY A 171 18.45 -13.55 15.08
C GLY A 171 19.73 -13.04 14.40
N GLY A 172 20.84 -13.05 15.16
CA GLY A 172 22.15 -12.64 14.69
C GLY A 172 22.24 -11.15 14.32
N ALA A 173 23.17 -10.82 13.41
CA ALA A 173 23.42 -9.45 12.98
C ALA A 173 22.20 -8.82 12.27
N THR A 174 21.39 -9.63 11.58
CA THR A 174 20.18 -9.14 10.90
C THR A 174 19.17 -8.62 11.92
N ALA A 175 18.96 -9.33 13.03
CA ALA A 175 18.05 -8.89 14.08
C ALA A 175 18.52 -7.58 14.72
N GLU A 176 19.81 -7.45 15.05
CA GLU A 176 20.36 -6.24 15.68
C GLU A 176 20.19 -5.02 14.77
N ILE A 177 20.66 -5.10 13.53
CA ILE A 177 20.65 -3.96 12.60
C ILE A 177 19.22 -3.61 12.19
N MET A 178 18.39 -4.60 11.85
CA MET A 178 17.01 -4.33 11.42
C MET A 178 16.14 -3.83 12.56
N SER A 179 16.37 -4.26 13.79
CA SER A 179 15.62 -3.75 14.95
C SER A 179 15.81 -2.24 15.11
N ASP A 180 17.05 -1.76 15.01
CA ASP A 180 17.35 -0.34 15.10
C ASP A 180 16.74 0.46 13.94
N LEU A 181 16.79 -0.09 12.71
CA LEU A 181 16.17 0.53 11.54
C LEU A 181 14.64 0.62 11.65
N LEU A 182 14.00 -0.44 12.14
CA LEU A 182 12.55 -0.48 12.32
C LEU A 182 12.09 0.42 13.47
N ALA A 183 12.86 0.50 14.56
CA ALA A 183 12.59 1.44 15.65
C ALA A 183 12.62 2.89 15.15
N PHE A 184 13.64 3.25 14.34
CA PHE A 184 13.71 4.58 13.74
C PHE A 184 12.52 4.88 12.82
N GLU A 185 12.07 3.92 12.01
CA GLU A 185 10.91 4.09 11.14
C GLU A 185 9.61 4.23 11.95
N ALA A 186 9.46 3.49 13.06
CA ALA A 186 8.34 3.62 13.97
C ALA A 186 8.31 5.00 14.65
N ASP A 187 9.45 5.46 15.18
CA ASP A 187 9.58 6.79 15.80
C ASP A 187 9.25 7.91 14.82
N ARG A 188 9.77 7.82 13.58
CA ARG A 188 9.49 8.78 12.50
C ARG A 188 7.99 8.85 12.22
N ARG A 189 7.29 7.72 12.19
CA ARG A 189 5.84 7.67 11.96
C ARG A 189 5.06 8.24 13.13
N ALA A 190 5.43 7.92 14.38
CA ALA A 190 4.79 8.47 15.56
C ALA A 190 4.86 10.01 15.58
N VAL A 191 6.02 10.58 15.26
CA VAL A 191 6.20 12.04 15.14
C VAL A 191 5.34 12.63 14.03
N ASN A 192 5.33 12.01 12.83
CA ASN A 192 4.53 12.50 11.71
C ASN A 192 3.02 12.47 12.01
N ILE A 193 2.52 11.40 12.63
CA ILE A 193 1.12 11.29 13.04
C ILE A 193 0.77 12.39 14.05
N THR A 194 1.62 12.59 15.06
CA THR A 194 1.43 13.62 16.11
C THR A 194 1.41 15.04 15.54
N ILE A 195 2.27 15.34 14.57
CA ILE A 195 2.28 16.66 13.92
C ILE A 195 1.04 16.85 13.05
N ASN A 196 0.66 15.83 12.29
CA ASN A 196 -0.47 15.90 11.37
C ASN A 196 -1.83 15.87 12.09
N SER A 197 -1.90 15.41 13.35
CA SER A 197 -3.11 15.48 14.17
C SER A 197 -3.35 16.84 14.81
N TYR A 198 -2.33 17.70 14.89
CA TYR A 198 -2.42 19.03 15.53
C TYR A 198 -3.53 19.95 15.00
N PRO A 199 -3.83 20.02 13.68
CA PRO A 199 -4.89 20.86 13.14
C PRO A 199 -6.32 20.47 13.57
N TYR A 200 -6.52 19.23 14.05
CA TYR A 200 -7.85 18.68 14.36
C TYR A 200 -8.33 19.03 15.78
N GLY A 201 -7.51 19.68 16.60
CA GLY A 201 -7.88 20.06 17.97
C GLY A 201 -7.93 18.86 18.93
N HIS A 202 -7.81 19.14 20.22
CA HIS A 202 -7.65 18.18 21.32
C HIS A 202 -8.83 17.18 21.54
N GLU A 203 -9.83 17.09 20.65
CA GLU A 203 -11.08 16.35 20.89
C GLU A 203 -11.12 14.93 20.29
N GLU A 204 -10.13 14.52 19.48
CA GLU A 204 -10.03 13.14 18.95
C GLU A 204 -8.70 12.44 19.29
N LEU A 205 -8.03 12.88 20.36
CA LEU A 205 -6.83 12.21 20.91
C LEU A 205 -7.09 10.79 21.45
N ALA A 206 -8.35 10.34 21.50
CA ALA A 206 -8.74 9.01 21.97
C ALA A 206 -8.27 7.86 21.06
N VAL A 207 -7.78 8.13 19.85
CA VAL A 207 -7.19 7.09 18.98
C VAL A 207 -5.69 6.89 19.26
N CYS A 208 -5.03 7.83 19.95
CA CYS A 208 -3.62 7.71 20.31
C CYS A 208 -3.38 7.02 21.67
N GLU A 209 -4.39 6.88 22.55
CA GLU A 209 -4.16 6.26 23.87
C GLU A 209 -3.82 4.75 23.80
N ASP A 210 -4.06 4.10 22.66
CA ASP A 210 -3.61 2.72 22.39
C ASP A 210 -2.20 2.64 21.75
N ILE A 211 -1.51 3.76 21.55
CA ILE A 211 -0.15 3.83 21.00
C ILE A 211 0.92 3.85 22.11
N ASP A 212 0.57 4.27 23.32
CA ASP A 212 1.51 4.40 24.46
C ASP A 212 1.58 3.17 25.38
N GLN A 213 0.99 2.02 25.00
CA GLN A 213 1.07 0.77 25.78
C GLN A 213 1.86 -0.33 25.07
N VAL A 214 3.11 -0.07 24.66
CA VAL A 214 4.18 -1.10 24.54
C VAL A 214 5.52 -0.52 24.93
#